data_AF-A0A5C6MLZ1-F1
#
_entry.id   AF-A0A5C6MLZ1-F1
#
_cell.length_a   1.000
_cell.length_b   1.000
_cell.length_c   1.000
_cell.angle_alpha   90.00
_cell.angle_beta   90.00
_cell.angle_gamma   90.00
#
_symmetry.space_group_name_H-M   'P 1'
#
loop_
_entity.id
_entity.type
_entity.pdbx_description
1 polymer ?
#
loop_
_entity_poly.entity_id
_entity_poly.type
_entity_poly.pdbx_seq_one_letter_code
_entity_poly.pdbx_strand_id
1 'polypeptide(L)'
;MLAGKAYMERHNQVAGIVYKNICTEYGLEVPGTRWETPPKVVENEQAKILWDFQIQTDKMVVANQPDIAVVDKHQKTVVVIDVAIPSDSNIRKKEHEKLEKYQGLKEEIERMWGMKATVVPIVMGTLGAVTPNLSRRLQQIPGTTPEISVQKSAVLGTAKILCRTLRLPGLW
;
A
#
# COMPACT_ATOMS: atom_id res chain seq x y z
N MET A 1 -5.59 16.38 -16.93
CA MET A 1 -5.43 16.75 -15.50
C MET A 1 -4.08 16.22 -15.00
N LEU A 2 -3.03 17.06 -14.94
CA LEU A 2 -1.64 16.62 -14.70
C LEU A 2 -1.36 16.19 -13.25
N ALA A 3 -2.07 16.78 -12.28
CA ALA A 3 -1.84 16.54 -10.85
C ALA A 3 -2.20 15.10 -10.41
N GLY A 4 -3.35 14.58 -10.88
CA GLY A 4 -3.83 13.25 -10.49
C GLY A 4 -2.85 12.12 -10.86
N LYS A 5 -2.30 12.15 -12.08
CA LYS A 5 -1.32 11.16 -12.54
C LYS A 5 -0.05 11.18 -11.69
N ALA A 6 0.45 12.36 -11.34
CA ALA A 6 1.67 12.51 -10.56
C ALA A 6 1.48 12.10 -9.08
N TYR A 7 0.31 12.37 -8.50
CA TYR A 7 -0.04 11.86 -7.17
C TYR A 7 -0.13 10.33 -7.14
N MET A 8 -0.72 9.73 -8.18
CA MET A 8 -0.80 8.29 -8.32
C MET A 8 0.58 7.65 -8.55
N GLU A 9 1.48 8.30 -9.30
CA GLU A 9 2.87 7.86 -9.46
C GLU A 9 3.60 7.81 -8.10
N ARG A 10 3.51 8.87 -7.29
CA ARG A 10 4.10 8.92 -5.93
C ARG A 10 3.52 7.83 -5.03
N HIS A 11 2.21 7.65 -5.06
CA HIS A 11 1.49 6.62 -4.31
C HIS A 11 2.00 5.22 -4.68
N ASN A 12 2.00 4.89 -5.98
CA ASN A 12 2.39 3.57 -6.47
C ASN A 12 3.87 3.27 -6.21
N GLN A 13 4.74 4.28 -6.15
CA GLN A 13 6.13 4.08 -5.74
C GLN A 13 6.27 3.65 -4.29
N VAL A 14 5.44 4.16 -3.38
CA VAL A 14 5.43 3.72 -1.97
C VAL A 14 4.86 2.32 -1.85
N ALA A 15 3.68 2.08 -2.45
CA ALA A 15 3.07 0.76 -2.47
C ALA A 15 3.99 -0.29 -3.12
N GLY A 16 4.70 0.08 -4.19
CA GLY A 16 5.66 -0.79 -4.87
C GLY A 16 6.84 -1.21 -4.00
N ILE A 17 7.34 -0.36 -3.10
CA ILE A 17 8.39 -0.75 -2.13
C ILE A 17 7.86 -1.84 -1.19
N VAL A 18 6.66 -1.64 -0.66
CA VAL A 18 5.99 -2.58 0.24
C VAL A 18 5.76 -3.92 -0.48
N TYR A 19 5.21 -3.88 -1.69
CA TYR A 19 4.98 -5.04 -2.54
C TYR A 19 6.25 -5.87 -2.76
N LYS A 20 7.36 -5.22 -3.14
CA LYS A 20 8.62 -5.92 -3.40
C LYS A 20 9.16 -6.63 -2.16
N ASN A 21 9.08 -5.97 -0.99
CA ASN A 21 9.54 -6.57 0.26
C ASN A 21 8.69 -7.80 0.65
N ILE A 22 7.37 -7.74 0.43
CA ILE A 22 6.47 -8.89 0.65
C ILE A 22 6.82 -10.03 -0.33
N CYS A 23 7.04 -9.72 -1.62
CA CYS A 23 7.45 -10.74 -2.59
C CYS A 23 8.77 -11.41 -2.19
N THR A 24 9.76 -10.64 -1.74
CA THR A 24 11.04 -11.17 -1.25
C THR A 24 10.87 -12.09 -0.05
N GLU A 25 10.02 -11.72 0.91
CA GLU A 25 9.72 -12.55 2.10
C GLU A 25 9.18 -13.93 1.70
N TYR A 26 8.27 -13.97 0.73
CA TYR A 26 7.63 -15.22 0.30
C TYR A 26 8.35 -15.94 -0.85
N GLY A 27 9.53 -15.46 -1.26
CA GLY A 27 10.28 -16.05 -2.38
C GLY A 27 9.54 -15.98 -3.73
N LEU A 28 8.70 -14.96 -3.93
CA LEU A 28 7.95 -14.72 -5.16
C LEU A 28 8.77 -13.89 -6.15
N GLU A 29 8.45 -13.98 -7.44
CA GLU A 29 9.09 -13.16 -8.47
C GLU A 29 8.87 -11.67 -8.21
N VAL A 30 9.97 -10.92 -8.12
CA VAL A 30 9.97 -9.48 -7.86
C VAL A 30 10.18 -8.73 -9.17
N PRO A 31 9.36 -7.71 -9.48
CA PRO A 31 9.58 -6.87 -10.66
C PRO A 31 11.00 -6.29 -10.67
N GLY A 32 11.70 -6.44 -11.79
CA GLY A 32 13.14 -6.16 -11.92
C GLY A 32 13.45 -4.67 -11.76
N THR A 33 12.59 -3.79 -12.28
CA THR A 33 12.75 -2.34 -12.15
C THR A 33 11.74 -1.70 -11.20
N ARG A 34 12.04 -0.50 -10.68
CA ARG A 34 11.13 0.27 -9.81
C ARG A 34 9.89 0.81 -10.55
N TRP A 35 9.94 0.82 -11.88
CA TRP A 35 8.93 1.43 -12.74
C TRP A 35 7.95 0.43 -13.35
N GLU A 36 8.27 -0.87 -13.27
CA GLU A 36 7.36 -1.94 -13.66
C GLU A 36 6.12 -1.94 -12.79
N THR A 37 4.97 -2.08 -13.45
CA THR A 37 3.70 -2.28 -12.74
C THR A 37 3.68 -3.69 -12.19
N PRO A 38 3.45 -3.89 -10.88
CA PRO A 38 3.32 -5.22 -10.31
C PRO A 38 2.22 -6.04 -11.03
N PRO A 39 2.39 -7.36 -11.17
CA PRO A 39 1.31 -8.22 -11.65
C PRO A 39 0.10 -8.08 -10.74
N LYS A 40 -1.11 -8.13 -11.30
CA LYS A 40 -2.36 -8.05 -10.52
C LYS A 40 -2.45 -9.17 -9.48
N VAL A 41 -1.92 -10.35 -9.80
CA VAL A 41 -1.90 -11.53 -8.94
C VAL A 41 -0.56 -12.22 -9.08
N VAL A 42 0.07 -12.54 -7.95
CA VAL A 42 1.25 -13.42 -7.87
C VAL A 42 1.00 -14.44 -6.78
N GLU A 43 1.35 -15.69 -7.02
CA GLU A 43 0.98 -16.80 -6.15
C GLU A 43 2.01 -17.93 -6.19
N ASN A 44 2.29 -18.51 -5.03
CA ASN A 44 2.99 -19.79 -4.88
C ASN A 44 2.22 -20.69 -3.89
N GLU A 45 2.83 -21.77 -3.42
CA GLU A 45 2.18 -22.70 -2.46
C GLU A 45 1.85 -22.04 -1.11
N GLN A 46 2.69 -21.10 -0.66
CA GLN A 46 2.57 -20.47 0.65
C GLN A 46 1.70 -19.20 0.65
N ALA A 47 1.81 -18.37 -0.38
CA ALA A 47 1.22 -17.03 -0.38
C ALA A 47 0.62 -16.63 -1.74
N LYS A 48 -0.38 -15.74 -1.68
CA LYS A 48 -0.98 -15.06 -2.82
C LYS A 48 -1.03 -13.57 -2.55
N ILE A 49 -0.43 -12.78 -3.43
CA ILE A 49 -0.40 -11.32 -3.35
C ILE A 49 -1.29 -10.77 -4.47
N LEU A 50 -2.20 -9.88 -4.09
CA LEU A 50 -3.13 -9.20 -4.99
C LEU A 50 -2.77 -7.72 -5.03
N TRP A 51 -2.42 -7.19 -6.19
CA TRP A 51 -2.11 -5.77 -6.38
C TRP A 51 -3.29 -5.07 -7.05
N ASP A 52 -3.86 -4.06 -6.39
CA ASP A 52 -4.95 -3.23 -6.92
C ASP A 52 -6.08 -4.10 -7.51
N PHE A 53 -6.38 -5.21 -6.82
CA PHE A 53 -7.33 -6.23 -7.29
C PHE A 53 -8.66 -6.07 -6.58
N GLN A 54 -9.74 -6.04 -7.34
CA GLN A 54 -11.09 -5.96 -6.77
C GLN A 54 -11.50 -7.34 -6.21
N ILE A 55 -11.59 -7.43 -4.89
CA ILE A 55 -12.05 -8.63 -4.20
C ILE A 55 -13.57 -8.72 -4.33
N GLN A 56 -14.06 -9.84 -4.86
CA GLN A 56 -15.49 -10.11 -4.94
C GLN A 56 -16.00 -10.58 -3.58
N THR A 57 -17.07 -9.97 -3.10
CA THR A 57 -17.70 -10.24 -1.81
C THR A 57 -19.18 -10.56 -2.01
N ASP A 58 -19.76 -11.45 -1.19
CA ASP A 58 -21.19 -11.80 -1.35
C ASP A 58 -22.09 -10.63 -0.96
N LYS A 59 -21.70 -9.86 0.06
CA LYS A 59 -22.36 -8.60 0.39
C LYS A 59 -21.67 -7.45 -0.34
N MET A 60 -22.44 -6.43 -0.69
CA MET A 60 -21.90 -5.21 -1.27
C MET A 60 -21.06 -4.48 -0.21
N VAL A 61 -19.75 -4.38 -0.46
CA VAL A 61 -18.82 -3.56 0.34
C VAL A 61 -18.37 -2.38 -0.51
N VAL A 62 -18.46 -1.17 0.02
CA VAL A 62 -18.10 0.07 -0.70
C VAL A 62 -16.63 0.09 -1.11
N ALA A 63 -15.76 -0.49 -0.27
CA ALA A 63 -14.32 -0.56 -0.50
C ALA A 63 -13.88 -2.01 -0.56
N ASN A 64 -13.75 -2.55 -1.78
CA ASN A 64 -13.35 -3.93 -2.04
C ASN A 64 -12.07 -4.06 -2.88
N GLN A 65 -11.44 -2.93 -3.23
CA GLN A 65 -10.17 -2.88 -3.95
C GLN A 65 -9.13 -2.17 -3.07
N PRO A 66 -8.34 -2.92 -2.29
CA PRO A 66 -7.17 -2.38 -1.60
C PRO A 66 -5.99 -2.25 -2.57
N ASP A 67 -4.98 -1.47 -2.18
CA ASP A 67 -3.75 -1.36 -2.99
C ASP A 67 -2.99 -2.68 -3.03
N ILE A 68 -2.92 -3.38 -1.89
CA ILE A 68 -2.32 -4.70 -1.77
C ILE A 68 -3.16 -5.56 -0.83
N ALA A 69 -3.42 -6.80 -1.19
CA ALA A 69 -3.86 -7.82 -0.25
C ALA A 69 -2.88 -9.00 -0.27
N VAL A 70 -2.44 -9.44 0.91
CA VAL A 70 -1.53 -10.56 1.08
C VAL A 70 -2.30 -11.68 1.74
N VAL A 71 -2.40 -12.83 1.09
CA VAL A 71 -3.03 -14.04 1.61
C VAL A 71 -1.92 -15.02 1.96
N ASP A 72 -1.75 -15.32 3.24
CA ASP A 72 -0.87 -16.38 3.72
C ASP A 72 -1.70 -17.66 3.89
N LYS A 73 -1.48 -18.64 3.00
CA LYS A 73 -2.23 -19.89 2.94
C LYS A 73 -1.89 -20.83 4.09
N HIS A 74 -0.65 -20.77 4.58
CA HIS A 74 -0.19 -21.62 5.69
C HIS A 74 -0.72 -21.11 7.02
N GLN A 75 -0.60 -19.80 7.27
CA GLN A 75 -1.08 -19.17 8.50
C GLN A 75 -2.60 -18.90 8.48
N LYS A 76 -3.26 -19.03 7.32
CA LYS A 76 -4.67 -18.68 7.11
C LYS A 76 -4.97 -17.24 7.54
N THR A 77 -4.11 -16.31 7.13
CA THR A 77 -4.26 -14.89 7.42
C THR A 77 -4.31 -14.06 6.13
N VAL A 78 -4.96 -12.90 6.23
CA VAL A 78 -5.01 -11.92 5.16
C VAL A 78 -4.60 -10.56 5.69
N VAL A 79 -3.69 -9.87 5.00
CA VAL A 79 -3.31 -8.49 5.30
C VAL A 79 -3.77 -7.60 4.17
N VAL A 80 -4.69 -6.68 4.48
CA VAL A 80 -5.23 -5.67 3.56
C VAL A 80 -4.47 -4.37 3.78
N ILE A 81 -3.73 -3.91 2.77
CA ILE A 81 -2.83 -2.78 2.86
C ILE A 81 -3.32 -1.67 1.94
N ASP A 82 -3.34 -0.45 2.46
CA ASP A 82 -3.86 0.72 1.76
C ASP A 82 -2.99 1.94 2.06
N VAL A 83 -2.41 2.56 1.03
CA VAL A 83 -1.40 3.61 1.12
C VAL A 83 -2.06 4.98 0.94
N ALA A 84 -1.65 5.98 1.72
CA ALA A 84 -1.98 7.38 1.42
C ALA A 84 -0.84 8.33 1.75
N ILE A 85 -0.79 9.39 0.94
CA ILE A 85 0.20 10.45 1.07
C ILE A 85 -0.50 11.81 1.17
N PRO A 86 -1.23 12.09 2.28
CA PRO A 86 -1.92 13.35 2.47
C PRO A 86 -0.95 14.48 2.83
N SER A 87 -1.47 15.71 2.96
CA SER A 87 -0.76 16.76 3.69
C SER A 87 -0.45 16.29 5.11
N ASP A 88 0.69 16.73 5.64
CA ASP A 88 1.22 16.34 6.94
C ASP A 88 0.24 16.60 8.10
N SER A 89 -0.56 17.66 8.00
CA SER A 89 -1.63 17.99 8.97
C SER A 89 -2.78 16.97 9.01
N ASN A 90 -2.96 16.20 7.93
CA ASN A 90 -4.11 15.32 7.73
C ASN A 90 -3.80 13.82 7.94
N ILE A 91 -2.57 13.47 8.34
CA ILE A 91 -2.15 12.06 8.44
C ILE A 91 -3.07 11.26 9.36
N ARG A 92 -3.34 11.74 10.58
CA ARG A 92 -4.17 11.03 11.56
C ARG A 92 -5.60 10.83 11.08
N LYS A 93 -6.19 11.87 10.48
CA LYS A 93 -7.53 11.81 9.89
C LYS A 93 -7.57 10.74 8.79
N LYS A 94 -6.58 10.74 7.90
CA LYS A 94 -6.52 9.79 6.78
C LYS A 94 -6.28 8.35 7.23
N GLU A 95 -5.51 8.16 8.28
CA GLU A 95 -5.28 6.85 8.91
C GLU A 95 -6.59 6.26 9.45
N HIS A 96 -7.39 7.07 10.15
CA HIS A 96 -8.69 6.63 10.67
C HIS A 96 -9.70 6.33 9.56
N GLU A 97 -9.82 7.23 8.57
CA GLU A 97 -10.70 7.03 7.41
C GLU A 97 -10.41 5.71 6.69
N LYS A 98 -9.13 5.33 6.52
CA LYS A 98 -8.77 4.07 5.86
C LYS A 98 -9.09 2.83 6.70
N LEU A 99 -8.90 2.90 8.02
CA LEU A 99 -9.29 1.80 8.92
C LEU A 99 -10.80 1.53 8.84
N GLU A 100 -11.61 2.58 8.92
CA GLU A 100 -13.07 2.45 8.83
C GLU A 100 -13.49 1.97 7.45
N LYS A 101 -12.89 2.53 6.38
CA LYS A 101 -13.20 2.21 4.99
C LYS A 101 -13.10 0.70 4.70
N TYR A 102 -12.05 0.04 5.18
CA TYR A 102 -11.79 -1.38 4.88
C TYR A 102 -12.32 -2.37 5.93
N GLN A 103 -13.01 -1.88 6.96
CA GLN A 103 -13.56 -2.75 8.01
C GLN A 103 -14.60 -3.74 7.45
N GLY A 104 -15.48 -3.29 6.54
CA GLY A 104 -16.44 -4.19 5.89
C GLY A 104 -15.78 -5.26 5.01
N LEU A 105 -14.68 -4.93 4.34
CA LEU A 105 -13.93 -5.90 3.53
C LEU A 105 -13.25 -6.94 4.42
N LYS A 106 -12.69 -6.50 5.55
CA LYS A 106 -12.09 -7.40 6.54
C LYS A 106 -13.11 -8.44 7.01
N GLU A 107 -14.30 -8.01 7.39
CA GLU A 107 -15.37 -8.89 7.87
C GLU A 107 -15.83 -9.89 6.80
N GLU A 108 -15.98 -9.43 5.55
CA GLU A 108 -16.37 -10.32 4.45
C GLU A 108 -15.26 -11.33 4.11
N ILE A 109 -13.99 -10.94 4.16
CA ILE A 109 -12.86 -11.88 4.00
C ILE A 109 -12.87 -12.93 5.12
N GLU A 110 -13.02 -12.51 6.38
CA GLU A 110 -13.08 -13.42 7.53
C GLU A 110 -14.25 -14.40 7.40
N ARG A 111 -15.41 -13.94 6.93
CA ARG A 111 -16.60 -14.76 6.72
C ARG A 111 -16.47 -15.71 5.53
N MET A 112 -16.02 -15.22 4.38
CA MET A 112 -16.02 -15.98 3.12
C MET A 112 -14.86 -16.95 3.01
N TRP A 113 -13.68 -16.54 3.47
CA TRP A 113 -12.45 -17.32 3.32
C TRP A 113 -12.10 -18.11 4.59
N GLY A 114 -12.75 -17.81 5.72
CA GLY A 114 -12.43 -18.43 7.01
C GLY A 114 -11.01 -18.14 7.49
N MET A 115 -10.46 -16.99 7.08
CA MET A 115 -9.10 -16.54 7.36
C MET A 115 -9.12 -15.27 8.19
N LYS A 116 -8.20 -15.12 9.15
CA LYS A 116 -8.12 -13.89 9.97
C LYS A 116 -7.61 -12.73 9.13
N ALA A 117 -8.33 -11.61 9.08
CA ALA A 117 -7.95 -10.46 8.27
C ALA A 117 -7.49 -9.27 9.12
N THR A 118 -6.50 -8.52 8.63
CA THR A 118 -5.98 -7.31 9.28
C THR A 118 -5.88 -6.17 8.27
N VAL A 119 -6.41 -5.00 8.62
CA VAL A 119 -6.29 -3.78 7.82
C VAL A 119 -5.08 -2.96 8.29
N VAL A 120 -4.15 -2.70 7.38
CA VAL A 120 -2.89 -1.99 7.65
C VAL A 120 -2.77 -0.77 6.74
N PRO A 121 -3.25 0.41 7.18
CA PRO A 121 -3.05 1.63 6.41
C PRO A 121 -1.59 2.11 6.52
N ILE A 122 -0.98 2.45 5.39
CA ILE A 122 0.34 3.08 5.34
C ILE A 122 0.15 4.54 4.98
N VAL A 123 0.19 5.42 5.99
CA VAL A 123 -0.07 6.85 5.80
C VAL A 123 1.15 7.68 6.18
N MET A 124 1.57 8.57 5.28
CA MET A 124 2.69 9.48 5.47
C MET A 124 2.44 10.84 4.84
N GLY A 125 2.95 11.90 5.45
CA GLY A 125 2.83 13.25 4.94
C GLY A 125 3.59 13.45 3.64
N THR A 126 3.11 14.36 2.81
CA THR A 126 3.80 14.81 1.60
C THR A 126 5.22 15.33 1.85
N LEU A 127 5.50 15.91 3.02
CA LEU A 127 6.83 16.40 3.41
C LEU A 127 7.59 15.40 4.29
N GLY A 128 7.08 14.17 4.41
CA GLY A 128 7.72 13.10 5.15
C GLY A 128 7.30 13.01 6.62
N ALA A 129 6.32 13.79 7.11
CA ALA A 129 5.81 13.53 8.46
C ALA A 129 5.21 12.12 8.57
N VAL A 130 5.41 11.47 9.71
CA VAL A 130 4.93 10.12 10.01
C VAL A 130 4.34 10.12 11.41
N THR A 131 3.40 9.20 11.69
CA THR A 131 2.91 8.98 13.04
C THR A 131 3.74 7.90 13.74
N PRO A 132 3.82 7.90 15.08
CA PRO A 132 4.44 6.80 15.82
C PRO A 132 3.80 5.42 15.54
N ASN A 133 2.59 5.39 14.97
CA ASN A 133 1.93 4.14 14.60
C ASN A 133 2.51 3.51 13.33
N LEU A 134 3.20 4.27 12.47
CA LEU A 134 3.67 3.76 11.19
C LEU A 134 4.59 2.55 11.36
N SER A 135 5.56 2.61 12.27
CA SER A 135 6.48 1.50 12.52
C SER A 135 5.74 0.25 13.01
N ARG A 136 4.75 0.41 13.91
CA ARG A 136 3.90 -0.70 14.38
C ARG A 136 3.07 -1.30 13.24
N ARG A 137 2.58 -0.49 12.31
CA ARG A 137 1.80 -0.96 11.15
C ARG A 137 2.68 -1.71 10.16
N LEU A 138 3.89 -1.21 9.89
CA LEU A 138 4.83 -1.90 9.00
C LEU A 138 5.24 -3.28 9.55
N GLN A 139 5.31 -3.45 10.87
CA GLN A 139 5.54 -4.76 11.51
C GLN A 139 4.39 -5.77 11.34
N GLN A 140 3.20 -5.32 10.95
CA GLN A 140 2.05 -6.21 10.69
C GLN A 140 2.05 -6.77 9.26
N ILE A 141 2.98 -6.29 8.41
CA ILE A 141 3.10 -6.70 7.02
C ILE A 141 4.22 -7.74 6.92
N PRO A 142 4.02 -8.85 6.19
CA PRO A 142 5.09 -9.80 5.93
C PRO A 142 6.29 -9.17 5.23
N GLY A 143 7.49 -9.53 5.68
CA GLY A 143 8.75 -8.96 5.21
C GLY A 143 9.15 -7.68 5.95
N THR A 144 10.38 -7.23 5.70
CA THR A 144 10.90 -6.02 6.35
C THR A 144 10.77 -4.83 5.42
N THR A 145 9.95 -3.86 5.81
CA THR A 145 9.89 -2.55 5.14
C THR A 145 10.45 -1.46 6.04
N PRO A 146 11.68 -0.98 5.78
CA PRO A 146 12.24 0.14 6.53
C PRO A 146 11.39 1.40 6.34
N GLU A 147 11.00 2.03 7.45
CA GLU A 147 10.20 3.26 7.45
C GLU A 147 10.84 4.36 6.60
N ILE A 148 12.17 4.49 6.70
CA ILE A 148 12.95 5.47 5.94
C ILE A 148 12.80 5.29 4.43
N SER A 149 12.64 4.06 3.94
CA SER A 149 12.52 3.76 2.50
C SER A 149 11.21 4.30 1.94
N VAL A 150 10.10 4.06 2.64
CA VAL A 150 8.78 4.55 2.21
C VAL A 150 8.65 6.06 2.39
N GLN A 151 9.18 6.61 3.48
CA GLN A 151 9.21 8.05 3.75
C GLN A 151 10.02 8.80 2.68
N LYS A 152 11.24 8.32 2.38
CA LYS A 152 12.09 8.90 1.33
C LYS A 152 11.40 8.85 -0.03
N SER A 153 10.72 7.75 -0.35
CA SER A 153 9.96 7.61 -1.60
C SER A 153 8.85 8.67 -1.71
N ALA A 154 8.09 8.89 -0.64
CA ALA A 154 7.04 9.91 -0.61
C ALA A 154 7.60 11.33 -0.81
N VAL A 155 8.68 11.68 -0.09
CA VAL A 155 9.32 13.01 -0.19
C VAL A 155 9.89 13.24 -1.59
N LEU A 156 10.61 12.28 -2.16
CA LEU A 156 11.15 12.38 -3.51
C LEU A 156 10.04 12.51 -4.56
N GLY A 157 8.95 11.76 -4.41
CA GLY A 157 7.79 11.90 -5.29
C GLY A 157 7.14 13.29 -5.18
N THR A 158 7.02 13.84 -3.97
CA THR A 158 6.54 15.22 -3.77
C THR A 158 7.47 16.25 -4.41
N ALA A 159 8.78 16.12 -4.23
CA ALA A 159 9.77 16.99 -4.85
C ALA A 159 9.66 16.96 -6.39
N LYS A 160 9.52 15.76 -6.98
CA LYS A 160 9.32 15.58 -8.43
C LYS A 160 8.05 16.28 -8.91
N ILE A 161 6.96 16.20 -8.16
CA ILE A 161 5.70 16.90 -8.47
C ILE A 161 5.91 18.42 -8.45
N LEU A 162 6.59 18.94 -7.43
CA LEU A 162 6.86 20.37 -7.30
C LEU A 162 7.73 20.88 -8.45
N CYS A 163 8.83 20.20 -8.77
CA CYS A 163 9.71 20.57 -9.89
C CYS A 163 8.95 20.61 -11.22
N ARG A 164 8.12 19.60 -11.50
CA ARG A 164 7.29 19.55 -12.72
C ARG A 164 6.25 20.67 -12.76
N THR A 165 5.61 20.95 -11.63
CA THR A 165 4.53 21.96 -11.54
C THR A 165 5.07 23.37 -11.66
N LEU A 166 6.19 23.65 -11.01
CA LEU A 166 6.86 24.95 -10.98
C LEU A 166 7.82 25.16 -12.16
N ARG A 167 8.01 24.15 -13.02
CA ARG A 167 8.93 24.15 -14.17
C ARG A 167 10.38 24.49 -13.77
N LEU A 168 10.84 23.92 -12.65
CA LEU A 168 12.20 24.15 -12.16
C LEU A 168 13.22 23.37 -13.01
N PRO A 169 14.37 23.97 -13.37
CA PRO A 169 15.44 23.25 -14.07
C PRO A 169 16.14 22.24 -13.13
N GLY A 170 16.51 21.06 -13.65
CA GLY A 170 17.52 20.20 -13.02
C GLY A 170 17.13 18.81 -12.52
N LEU A 171 15.90 18.31 -12.71
CA LEU A 171 15.56 16.90 -12.43
C LEU A 171 14.45 16.45 -13.40
N TRP A 172 14.85 15.87 -14.54
CA TRP A 172 13.94 15.17 -15.45
C TRP A 172 14.17 13.66 -15.33
#